data_AF-X0XM66-F1
#
_entry.id   AF-X0XM66-F1
#
_cell.length_a   1.000
_cell.length_b   1.000
_cell.length_c   1.000
_cell.angle_alpha   90.00
_cell.angle_beta   90.00
_cell.angle_gamma   90.00
#
_symmetry.space_group_name_H-M   'P 1'
#
loop_
_entity.id
_entity.type
_entity.pdbx_description
1 polymer ?
#
loop_
_entity_poly.entity_id
_entity_poly.type
_entity_poly.pdbx_seq_one_letter_code
_entity_poly.pdbx_strand_id
1 'polypeptide(L)' 'DFLSHQSTLDNFREAFWVPELFEHYTLRQWQEKGAKPILDRVKEIAKRRISEHHFELERNVQKELDRTYEKASESLIR' A
#
# COMPACT_ATOMS: atom_id res chain seq x y z
N ASP A 1 14.93 27.64 -17.48
CA ASP A 1 14.73 26.31 -16.89
C ASP A 1 13.26 26.19 -16.52
N PHE A 2 12.57 25.13 -16.92
CA PHE A 2 11.16 24.93 -16.63
C PHE A 2 10.91 24.39 -15.22
N LEU A 3 11.95 23.87 -14.55
CA LEU A 3 11.84 23.35 -13.18
C LEU A 3 11.51 24.44 -12.15
N SER A 4 11.96 25.68 -12.40
CA SER A 4 11.74 26.83 -11.51
C SER A 4 10.50 27.65 -11.86
N HIS A 5 9.72 27.26 -12.88
CA HIS A 5 8.51 27.98 -13.24
C HIS A 5 7.42 27.73 -12.19
N GLN A 6 6.70 28.80 -11.81
CA GLN A 6 5.61 28.71 -10.84
C GLN A 6 4.55 27.69 -11.25
N SER A 7 4.19 27.66 -12.53
CA SER A 7 3.26 26.67 -13.08
C SER A 7 3.74 25.23 -12.90
N THR A 8 5.05 24.98 -12.95
CA THR A 8 5.61 23.64 -12.70
C THR A 8 5.50 23.29 -11.22
N LEU A 9 5.83 24.22 -10.33
CA LEU A 9 5.75 24.00 -8.87
C LEU A 9 4.31 23.73 -8.42
N ASP A 10 3.34 24.47 -8.98
CA ASP A 10 1.93 24.37 -8.61
C ASP A 10 1.29 23.06 -9.11
N ASN A 11 1.63 22.62 -10.33
CA ASN A 11 0.93 21.50 -10.99
C ASN A 11 1.68 20.16 -10.92
N PHE A 12 2.92 20.12 -10.42
CA PHE A 12 3.75 18.91 -10.49
C PHE A 12 3.07 17.68 -9.85
N ARG A 13 2.49 17.82 -8.66
CA ARG A 13 1.86 16.70 -7.94
C ARG A 13 0.54 16.22 -8.56
N GLU A 14 -0.14 17.09 -9.31
CA GLU A 14 -1.38 16.75 -10.00
C GLU A 14 -1.10 16.13 -11.37
N ALA A 15 -0.07 16.63 -12.07
CA ALA A 15 0.30 16.20 -13.40
C ALA A 15 1.10 14.88 -13.41
N PHE A 16 1.86 14.59 -12.34
CA PHE A 16 2.74 13.42 -12.28
C PHE A 16 2.29 12.42 -11.23
N TRP A 17 2.14 11.17 -11.65
CA TRP A 17 2.02 10.04 -10.74
C TRP A 17 3.42 9.66 -10.23
N VAL A 18 3.67 9.88 -8.94
CA VAL A 18 4.94 9.52 -8.28
C VAL A 18 4.72 8.31 -7.38
N PRO A 19 4.98 7.09 -7.88
CA PRO A 19 4.76 5.86 -7.12
C PRO A 19 5.76 5.71 -5.96
N GLU A 20 5.23 5.37 -4.77
CA GLU A 20 6.03 5.09 -3.56
C GLU A 20 7.04 3.93 -3.74
N LEU A 21 6.75 3.01 -4.65
CA LEU A 21 7.56 1.81 -4.86
C LEU A 21 8.95 2.11 -5.41
N PHE A 22 9.08 3.10 -6.29
CA PHE A 22 10.33 3.33 -7.02
C PHE A 22 11.21 4.34 -6.29
N GLU A 23 12.51 4.08 -6.30
CA GLU A 23 13.51 5.03 -5.83
C GLU A 23 14.10 5.78 -7.01
N HIS A 24 13.95 7.10 -7.01
CA HIS A 24 14.53 7.97 -8.04
C HIS A 24 15.94 8.43 -7.64
N TYR A 25 16.77 7.47 -7.24
CA TYR A 25 18.16 7.71 -6.84
C TYR A 25 19.12 7.48 -7.99
N THR A 26 20.28 8.14 -7.92
CA THR A 26 21.43 7.73 -8.71
C THR A 26 21.93 6.35 -8.26
N LEU A 27 22.65 5.63 -9.13
CA LEU A 27 23.22 4.32 -8.80
C LEU A 27 24.07 4.36 -7.51
N ARG A 28 24.89 5.40 -7.36
CA ARG A 28 25.74 5.60 -6.19
C ARG A 28 24.92 5.73 -4.91
N GLN A 29 23.88 6.57 -4.92
CA GLN A 29 22.99 6.76 -3.77
C GLN A 29 22.27 5.47 -3.38
N TRP A 30 21.84 4.67 -4.38
CA TRP A 30 21.23 3.37 -4.12
C TRP A 30 22.21 2.39 -3.48
N GLN A 31 23.46 2.35 -3.96
CA GLN A 31 24.53 1.53 -3.38
C GLN A 31 24.88 1.94 -1.94
N GLU A 32 25.03 3.23 -1.68
CA GLU A 32 25.30 3.78 -0.33
C GLU A 32 24.16 3.48 0.65
N LYS A 33 22.93 3.32 0.15
CA LYS A 33 21.74 2.91 0.92
C LYS A 33 21.60 1.39 1.08
N GLY A 34 22.62 0.62 0.74
CA GLY A 34 22.66 -0.82 0.92
C GLY A 34 22.12 -1.63 -0.27
N ALA A 35 21.95 -1.01 -1.44
CA ALA A 35 21.63 -1.69 -2.68
C ALA A 35 20.39 -2.61 -2.58
N LYS A 36 19.34 -2.11 -1.91
CA LYS A 36 18.18 -2.92 -1.56
C LYS A 36 17.39 -3.36 -2.81
N PRO A 37 17.04 -4.65 -2.93
CA PRO A 37 16.16 -5.12 -3.99
C PRO A 37 14.75 -4.51 -3.91
N ILE A 38 14.16 -4.23 -5.07
CA ILE A 38 12.79 -3.69 -5.16
C ILE A 38 11.75 -4.59 -4.47
N LEU A 39 11.92 -5.91 -4.53
CA LEU A 39 11.01 -6.86 -3.90
C LEU A 39 10.94 -6.72 -2.37
N ASP A 40 12.05 -6.36 -1.74
CA ASP A 40 12.05 -6.17 -0.28
C ASP A 40 11.29 -4.90 0.10
N ARG A 41 11.41 -3.85 -0.73
CA ARG A 41 10.61 -2.63 -0.59
C ARG A 41 9.11 -2.89 -0.78
N VAL A 42 8.73 -3.70 -1.77
CA VAL A 42 7.32 -4.13 -1.95
C VAL A 42 6.80 -4.80 -0.67
N LYS A 43 7.56 -5.76 -0.13
CA LYS A 43 7.16 -6.48 1.10
C LYS A 43 7.00 -5.54 2.29
N GLU A 44 7.88 -4.56 2.43
CA GLU A 44 7.80 -3.58 3.51
C GLU A 44 6.59 -2.67 3.39
N ILE A 45 6.33 -2.14 2.18
CA ILE A 45 5.13 -1.33 1.92
C ILE A 45 3.87 -2.16 2.21
N ALA A 46 3.82 -3.42 1.77
CA ALA A 46 2.69 -4.31 2.03
C ALA A 46 2.49 -4.57 3.53
N LYS A 47 3.56 -4.95 4.25
CA LYS A 47 3.51 -5.17 5.71
C LYS A 47 3.05 -3.93 6.46
N ARG A 48 3.60 -2.77 6.10
CA ARG A 48 3.24 -1.48 6.71
C ARG A 48 1.77 -1.15 6.50
N ARG A 49 1.27 -1.27 5.25
CA ARG A 49 -0.15 -1.04 4.93
C ARG A 49 -1.07 -1.98 5.69
N ILE A 50 -0.72 -3.26 5.78
CA ILE A 50 -1.51 -4.24 6.54
C ILE A 50 -1.52 -3.89 8.02
N SER A 51 -0.38 -3.47 8.60
CA SER A 51 -0.31 -3.11 10.02
C SER A 51 -1.01 -1.78 10.36
N GLU A 52 -1.01 -0.83 9.44
CA GLU A 52 -1.65 0.48 9.60
C GLU A 52 -3.14 0.44 9.29
N HIS A 53 -3.61 -0.59 8.58
CA HIS A 53 -5.01 -0.71 8.20
C HIS A 53 -5.87 -1.11 9.40
N HIS A 54 -6.68 -0.17 9.87
CA HIS A 54 -7.75 -0.43 10.83
C HIS A 54 -9.07 -0.57 10.08
N PHE A 55 -9.81 -1.65 10.36
CA PHE A 55 -11.12 -1.90 9.79
C PHE A 55 -12.06 -2.42 10.85
N GLU A 56 -13.22 -1.77 10.98
CA GLU A 56 -14.30 -2.19 11.87
C GLU A 56 -15.54 -2.52 11.03
N LEU A 57 -16.07 -3.72 11.23
CA LEU A 57 -17.34 -4.11 10.64
C LEU A 57 -18.50 -3.53 11.44
N GLU A 58 -19.54 -3.08 10.73
CA GLU A 58 -20.80 -2.78 11.38
C GLU A 58 -21.32 -4.03 12.10
N ARG A 59 -21.80 -3.85 13.33
CA ARG A 59 -22.16 -4.96 14.23
C ARG A 59 -23.20 -5.92 13.63
N ASN A 60 -24.15 -5.42 12.87
CA ASN A 60 -25.15 -6.22 12.16
C ASN A 60 -24.51 -7.08 11.06
N VAL A 61 -23.57 -6.52 10.29
CA VAL A 61 -22.84 -7.22 9.22
C VAL A 61 -21.98 -8.32 9.82
N GLN A 62 -21.25 -8.05 10.91
CA GLN A 62 -20.47 -9.06 11.62
C GLN A 62 -21.34 -10.24 12.05
N LYS A 63 -22.50 -9.97 12.67
CA LYS A 63 -23.42 -11.02 13.12
C LYS A 63 -23.93 -11.91 12.00
N GLU A 64 -24.29 -11.32 10.86
CA GLU A 64 -24.77 -12.10 9.70
C GLU A 64 -23.65 -12.91 9.06
N LEU A 65 -22.42 -12.38 9.03
CA LEU A 65 -21.23 -13.12 8.59
C LEU A 65 -20.98 -14.34 9.47
N ASP A 66 -20.96 -14.16 10.79
CA ASP A 66 -20.71 -15.24 11.75
C ASP A 66 -21.77 -16.34 11.62
N ARG A 67 -23.06 -15.95 11.55
CA ARG A 67 -24.17 -16.88 11.34
C ARG A 67 -24.06 -17.68 10.04
N THR A 68 -23.58 -17.04 8.97
CA THR A 68 -23.42 -17.68 7.66
C THR A 68 -22.26 -18.66 7.69
N TYR A 69 -21.14 -18.27 8.33
CA TYR A 69 -19.97 -19.12 8.49
C TYR A 69 -20.29 -20.38 9.32
N GLU A 70 -20.98 -20.23 10.44
CA GLU A 70 -21.40 -21.36 11.30
C GLU A 70 -22.21 -22.39 10.52
N LYS A 71 -23.26 -21.95 9.82
CA LYS A 71 -24.10 -22.84 8.99
C LYS A 71 -23.28 -23.58 7.93
N ALA A 72 -22.37 -22.89 7.26
CA ALA A 72 -21.52 -23.49 6.24
C ALA A 72 -20.58 -24.53 6.86
N SER A 73 -19.97 -24.23 8.02
CA SER A 73 -19.08 -25.14 8.73
C SER A 73 -19.77 -26.42 9.20
N GLU A 74 -21.00 -26.31 9.70
CA GLU A 74 -21.81 -27.46 10.09
C GLU A 74 -22.18 -28.36 8.89
N SER A 75 -22.44 -27.75 7.73
CA SER A 75 -22.74 -28.49 6.50
C SER A 75 -21.52 -29.21 5.89
N LEU A 76 -20.31 -28.73 6.17
CA LEU A 76 -19.05 -29.33 5.67
C LEU A 76 -18.56 -30.51 6.51
N ILE A 77 -18.99 -30.59 7.78
CA ILE A 77 -18.63 -31.68 8.71
C ILE A 77 -19.59 -32.88 8.55
N ARG A 78 -20.69 -32.74 7.83
CA ARG A 78 -21.73 -33.75 7.61
C ARG A 78 -21.61 -34.42 6.24
#